data_AF-A0A8I2DYV5-F1
#
_entry.id   AF-A0A8I2DYV5-F1
#
_cell.length_a   1.000
_cell.length_b   1.000
_cell.length_c   1.000
_cell.angle_alpha   90.00
_cell.angle_beta   90.00
_cell.angle_gamma   90.00
#
_symmetry.space_group_name_H-M   'P 1'
#
loop_
_entity.id
_entity.type
_entity.pdbx_description
1 polymer ?
#
loop_
_entity_poly.entity_id
_entity_poly.type
_entity_poly.pdbx_seq_one_letter_code
_entity_poly.pdbx_strand_id
1 'polypeptide(L)' 'RRRFGQKRGLAALGLDETIDILEATGEELLRTGEIRTADQAWTFILFLDAAATKVLACAGVARAHG' A
#
# COMPACT_ATOMS: atom_id res chain seq x y z
N ARG A 1 -11.35 -1.23 -13.22
CA ARG A 1 -10.64 -2.54 -13.13
C ARG A 1 -10.09 -2.67 -11.70
N ARG A 2 -10.75 -3.45 -10.83
CA ARG A 2 -10.28 -3.73 -9.45
C ARG A 2 -9.17 -4.78 -9.53
N ARG A 3 -7.94 -4.44 -9.15
CA ARG A 3 -6.87 -5.43 -8.94
C ARG A 3 -7.01 -5.93 -7.51
N PHE A 4 -7.63 -7.10 -7.33
CA PHE A 4 -7.47 -7.81 -6.06
C PHE A 4 -5.99 -8.22 -5.96
N GLY A 5 -5.33 -7.82 -4.86
CA GLY A 5 -4.01 -8.33 -4.53
C GLY A 5 -4.08 -9.85 -4.50
N GLN A 6 -3.45 -10.49 -5.48
CA GLN A 6 -3.38 -11.94 -5.55
C GLN A 6 -2.63 -12.41 -4.30
N LYS A 7 -3.28 -13.22 -3.45
CA LYS A 7 -2.66 -13.94 -2.33
C LYS A 7 -1.66 -14.97 -2.86
N ARG A 8 -0.57 -14.51 -3.49
CA ARG A 8 0.72 -15.20 -3.40
C ARG A 8 1.24 -14.85 -2.02
N GLY A 9 1.78 -15.81 -1.27
CA GLY A 9 2.30 -15.60 0.10
C GLY A 9 3.53 -14.67 0.15
N LEU A 10 3.42 -13.46 -0.39
CA LEU A 10 4.34 -12.38 -0.15
C LEU A 10 3.96 -11.80 1.20
N ALA A 11 4.94 -11.75 2.11
CA ALA A 11 4.77 -11.08 3.38
C ALA A 11 4.34 -9.64 3.10
N ALA A 12 3.14 -9.29 3.58
CA ALA A 12 2.65 -7.94 3.56
C ALA A 12 2.80 -7.34 4.96
N LEU A 13 3.39 -6.16 5.06
CA LEU A 13 3.54 -5.43 6.32
C LEU A 13 2.45 -4.36 6.40
N GLY A 14 1.78 -4.26 7.54
CA GLY A 14 0.77 -3.22 7.80
C GLY A 14 -0.48 -3.32 6.93
N LEU A 15 -0.76 -4.50 6.35
CA LEU A 15 -1.88 -4.65 5.42
C LEU A 15 -3.24 -4.53 6.12
N ASP A 16 -3.41 -5.17 7.27
CA ASP A 16 -4.68 -5.13 8.02
C ASP A 16 -4.99 -3.69 8.48
N GLU A 17 -4.02 -3.02 9.11
CA GLU A 17 -4.15 -1.60 9.49
C GLU A 17 -4.42 -0.69 8.29
N THR A 18 -3.76 -0.95 7.15
CA THR A 18 -4.01 -0.20 5.92
C THR A 18 -5.44 -0.40 5.43
N ILE A 19 -5.97 -1.63 5.46
CA ILE A 19 -7.35 -1.92 5.06
C ILE A 19 -8.32 -1.16 5.96
N ASP A 20 -8.15 -1.23 7.28
CA ASP A 20 -9.02 -0.55 8.24
C ASP A 20 -9.07 0.97 7.99
N ILE A 21 -7.91 1.59 7.75
CA ILE A 21 -7.82 3.02 7.46
C ILE A 21 -8.51 3.36 6.13
N LEU A 22 -8.33 2.53 5.11
CA LEU A 22 -8.95 2.75 3.79
C LEU A 22 -10.47 2.55 3.83
N GLU A 23 -10.96 1.58 4.60
CA GLU A 23 -12.40 1.38 4.82
C GLU A 23 -13.02 2.58 5.55
N ALA A 24 -12.33 3.12 6.56
CA ALA A 24 -12.77 4.33 7.26
C ALA A 24 -12.80 5.59 6.37
N THR A 25 -11.95 5.63 5.33
CA THR A 25 -11.90 6.77 4.39
C THR A 25 -13.02 6.73 3.33
N GLY A 26 -13.69 5.58 3.16
CA GLY A 26 -14.87 5.45 2.31
C GLY A 26 -14.60 5.68 0.82
N GLU A 27 -15.39 6.54 0.18
CA GLU A 27 -15.28 6.85 -1.26
C GLU A 27 -14.36 8.06 -1.56
N GLU A 28 -13.64 8.57 -0.58
CA GLU A 28 -12.77 9.73 -0.77
C GLU A 28 -11.62 9.43 -1.75
N LEU A 29 -11.31 10.40 -2.61
CA LEU A 29 -10.26 10.24 -3.61
C LEU A 29 -8.89 10.27 -2.94
N LEU A 30 -8.20 9.12 -2.99
CA LEU A 30 -6.85 8.98 -2.48
C LEU A 30 -5.82 9.07 -3.60
N ARG A 31 -4.65 9.62 -3.27
CA ARG A 31 -3.45 9.51 -4.10
C ARG A 31 -2.60 8.36 -3.59
N THR A 32 -1.80 7.77 -4.46
CA THR A 32 -0.86 6.71 -4.07
C THR A 32 0.55 7.06 -4.48
N GLY A 33 1.50 6.71 -3.62
CA GLY A 33 2.93 6.80 -3.86
C GLY A 33 3.59 5.44 -3.69
N GLU A 34 4.80 5.28 -4.24
CA GLU A 34 5.57 4.05 -4.13
C GLU A 34 6.99 4.36 -3.69
N ILE A 35 7.48 3.64 -2.67
CA ILE A 35 8.88 3.65 -2.26
C ILE A 35 9.44 2.24 -2.48
N ARG A 36 10.54 2.15 -3.21
CA ARG A 36 11.30 0.90 -3.36
C ARG A 36 12.54 0.98 -2.49
N THR A 37 12.76 -0.08 -1.72
CA THR A 37 14.03 -0.28 -1.03
C THR A 37 15.17 -0.44 -2.03
N ALA A 38 16.38 -0.02 -1.67
CA ALA A 38 17.54 -0.04 -2.57
C ALA A 38 17.92 -1.46 -3.00
N ASP A 39 17.74 -2.43 -2.11
CA ASP A 39 17.92 -3.87 -2.38
C ASP A 39 16.76 -4.48 -3.17
N GLN A 40 15.70 -3.70 -3.44
CA GLN A 40 14.47 -4.13 -4.08
C GLN A 40 13.79 -5.31 -3.39
N ALA A 41 14.10 -5.57 -2.12
CA ALA A 41 13.46 -6.65 -1.36
C ALA A 41 12.02 -6.28 -0.99
N TRP A 42 11.73 -4.99 -0.89
CA TRP A 42 10.43 -4.46 -0.49
C TRP A 42 9.97 -3.29 -1.35
N THR A 43 8.69 -3.29 -1.67
CA THR A 43 7.96 -2.13 -2.18
C THR A 43 6.98 -1.66 -1.11
N PHE A 44 7.00 -0.39 -0.75
CA PHE A 44 6.01 0.23 0.11
C PHE A 44 5.06 1.08 -0.72
N ILE A 45 3.76 0.83 -0.56
CA ILE A 45 2.69 1.65 -1.14
C ILE A 45 2.22 2.62 -0.07
N LEU A 46 2.31 3.91 -0.39
CA LEU A 46 1.78 4.99 0.45
C LEU A 46 0.39 5.37 -0.06
N PHE A 47 -0.58 5.43 0.83
CA PHE A 47 -1.91 5.99 0.57
C PHE A 47 -1.94 7.39 1.17
N LEU A 48 -2.20 8.39 0.31
CA LEU A 48 -2.13 9.79 0.63
C LEU A 48 -3.52 10.41 0.54
N ASP A 49 -3.73 11.49 1.28
CA ASP A 49 -4.89 12.36 1.08
C ASP A 49 -4.96 12.92 -0.36
N ALA A 50 -6.12 13.47 -0.73
CA ALA A 50 -6.35 14.00 -2.07
C ALA A 50 -5.33 15.09 -2.49
N ALA A 51 -4.78 15.82 -1.51
CA ALA A 51 -3.79 16.87 -1.69
C ALA A 51 -2.33 16.36 -1.77
N ALA A 52 -2.09 15.07 -1.48
CA ALA A 52 -0.75 14.48 -1.33
C ALA A 52 0.13 15.22 -0.29
N THR A 53 -0.49 15.70 0.78
CA THR A 53 0.22 16.39 1.88
C THR A 53 0.41 15.49 3.10
N LYS A 54 -0.40 14.43 3.21
CA LYS A 54 -0.36 13.51 4.35
C LYS A 54 -0.45 12.06 3.90
N VAL A 55 0.35 11.21 4.54
CA VAL A 55 0.23 9.74 4.46
C VAL A 55 -0.88 9.30 5.43
N LEU A 56 -1.89 8.63 4.89
CA LEU A 56 -2.99 8.05 5.64
C LEU A 56 -2.69 6.61 6.03
N ALA A 57 -2.13 5.81 5.11
CA ALA A 57 -1.74 4.44 5.37
C ALA A 57 -0.50 4.04 4.56
N CYS A 58 0.19 2.99 5.00
CA CYS A 58 1.36 2.44 4.32
C CYS A 58 1.34 0.92 4.38
N ALA A 59 1.38 0.28 3.21
CA ALA A 59 1.49 -1.17 3.11
C ALA A 59 2.83 -1.55 2.46
N GLY A 60 3.59 -2.42 3.12
CA GLY A 60 4.79 -3.03 2.56
C GLY A 60 4.45 -4.35 1.88
N VAL A 61 5.03 -4.60 0.72
CA VAL A 61 4.93 -5.89 0.01
C VAL A 61 6.35 -6.34 -0.28
N ALA A 62 6.72 -7.52 0.24
CA ALA A 62 7.97 -8.15 -0.15
C ALA A 62 7.96 -8.34 -1.67
N ARG A 63 9.11 -8.32 -2.33
CA ARG A 63 9.22 -8.78 -3.71
C ARG A 63 9.74 -10.20 -3.65
N ALA A 64 9.04 -11.12 -4.30
CA ALA A 64 9.62 -12.42 -4.58
C ALA A 64 10.83 -12.18 -5.50
N HIS A 65 12.02 -12.61 -5.08
CA HIS A 65 13.14 -12.71 -6.01
C HIS A 65 12.66 -13.57 -7.19
N GLY A 66 12.79 -13.02 -8.40
CA GLY A 66 12.47 -13.73 -9.64
C GLY A 66 13.41 -14.88 -9.88
#